data_AF-A0A9P5Z2B9-F1
#
_entry.id   AF-A0A9P5Z2B9-F1
#
_cell.length_a   1.000
_cell.length_b   1.000
_cell.length_c   1.000
_cell.angle_alpha   90.00
_cell.angle_beta   90.00
_cell.angle_gamma   90.00
#
_symmetry.space_group_name_H-M   'P 1'
#
loop_
_entity.id
_entity.type
_entity.pdbx_description
1 polymer ?
#
loop_
_entity_poly.entity_id
_entity_poly.type
_entity_poly.pdbx_seq_one_letter_code
_entity_poly.pdbx_strand_id
1 'polypeptide(L)'
;LQKRAILLQTSIRVKSNHFDEFARTLSAISEDTIRKVCERVASGDLVTAETEDEKRVLCLMQEVNVISSNVPCSAASRVAMRNEIRGLVMEKGLPTFYLTINPADVHNPIV
;
A
#
# COMPACT_ATOMS: atom_id res chain seq x y z
N LEU A 1 -9.71 -0.74 -18.79
CA LEU A 1 -9.02 -2.05 -18.93
C LEU A 1 -7.92 -2.27 -17.88
N GLN A 2 -7.02 -1.30 -17.67
CA GLN A 2 -5.90 -1.40 -16.70
C GLN A 2 -6.33 -1.75 -15.26
N LYS A 3 -7.34 -1.07 -14.68
CA LYS A 3 -7.83 -1.36 -13.32
C LYS A 3 -8.38 -2.78 -13.14
N ARG A 4 -9.06 -3.32 -14.16
CA ARG A 4 -9.64 -4.68 -14.13
C ARG A 4 -8.55 -5.76 -14.22
N ALA A 5 -7.54 -5.54 -15.06
CA ALA A 5 -6.39 -6.45 -15.15
C ALA A 5 -5.59 -6.51 -13.84
N ILE A 6 -5.43 -5.35 -13.17
CA ILE A 6 -4.80 -5.26 -11.85
C ILE A 6 -5.59 -6.05 -10.82
N LEU A 7 -6.91 -5.84 -10.72
CA LEU A 7 -7.76 -6.56 -9.75
C LEU A 7 -7.72 -8.09 -9.93
N LEU A 8 -7.72 -8.56 -11.19
CA LEU A 8 -7.61 -9.99 -11.49
C LEU A 8 -6.26 -10.56 -11.06
N GLN A 9 -5.15 -9.89 -11.36
CA GLN A 9 -3.82 -10.33 -10.90
C GLN A 9 -3.66 -10.26 -9.37
N THR A 10 -4.24 -9.24 -8.73
CA THR A 10 -4.23 -9.12 -7.28
C THR A 10 -4.93 -10.31 -6.62
N SER A 11 -6.10 -10.73 -7.12
CA SER A 11 -6.83 -11.88 -6.56
C SER A 11 -6.02 -13.19 -6.61
N ILE A 12 -5.19 -13.36 -7.63
CA ILE A 12 -4.33 -14.54 -7.81
C ILE A 12 -3.10 -14.46 -6.89
N ARG A 13 -2.52 -13.26 -6.67
CA ARG A 13 -1.37 -13.03 -5.79
C ARG A 13 -1.72 -12.97 -4.30
N VAL A 14 -2.95 -12.60 -3.96
CA VAL A 14 -3.47 -12.44 -2.60
C VAL A 14 -4.15 -13.73 -2.10
N LYS A 15 -4.04 -14.87 -2.80
CA LYS A 15 -4.36 -16.18 -2.21
C LYS A 15 -3.39 -16.50 -1.06
N SER A 16 -3.64 -15.86 0.06
CA SER A 16 -3.02 -16.07 1.35
C SER A 16 -3.78 -17.20 2.03
N ASN A 17 -3.06 -18.25 2.47
CA ASN A 17 -3.65 -19.29 3.33
C ASN A 17 -4.24 -18.72 4.63
N HIS A 18 -3.88 -17.49 5.01
CA HIS A 18 -4.41 -16.78 6.17
C HIS A 18 -5.70 -16.00 5.87
N PHE A 19 -6.17 -15.92 4.62
CA PHE A 19 -7.41 -15.17 4.32
C PHE A 19 -8.62 -15.72 5.08
N ASP A 20 -8.74 -17.05 5.18
CA ASP A 20 -9.85 -17.68 5.90
C ASP A 20 -9.76 -17.43 7.42
N GLU A 21 -8.54 -17.42 7.97
CA GLU A 21 -8.28 -17.11 9.38
C GLU A 21 -8.54 -15.64 9.69
N PHE A 22 -8.08 -14.74 8.82
CA PHE A 22 -8.35 -13.31 8.86
C PHE A 22 -9.86 -13.02 8.82
N ALA A 23 -10.60 -13.64 7.88
CA ALA A 23 -12.04 -13.44 7.74
C ALA A 23 -12.80 -13.89 8.99
N ARG A 24 -12.41 -15.02 9.58
CA ARG A 24 -12.97 -15.50 10.87
C ARG A 24 -12.68 -14.51 11.99
N THR A 25 -11.44 -14.05 12.10
CA THR A 25 -11.02 -13.12 13.14
C THR A 25 -11.74 -11.77 13.01
N LEU A 26 -11.90 -11.26 11.79
CA LEU A 26 -12.68 -10.06 11.51
C LEU A 26 -14.15 -10.23 11.89
N SER A 27 -14.76 -11.38 11.58
CA SER A 27 -16.16 -11.66 11.94
C SER A 27 -16.39 -11.83 13.44
N ALA A 28 -15.36 -12.20 14.20
CA ALA A 28 -15.45 -12.40 15.65
C ALA A 28 -15.33 -11.10 16.45
N ILE A 29 -14.87 -10.01 15.83
CA ILE A 29 -14.66 -8.73 16.50
C ILE A 29 -15.90 -7.85 16.36
N SER A 30 -16.24 -7.13 17.43
CA SER A 30 -17.37 -6.19 17.43
C SER A 30 -17.07 -4.95 16.58
N GLU A 31 -18.08 -4.47 15.85
CA GLU A 31 -17.98 -3.25 15.02
C GLU A 31 -17.60 -2.01 15.86
N ASP A 32 -18.12 -1.93 17.08
CA ASP A 32 -17.85 -0.82 18.01
C ASP A 32 -16.37 -0.75 18.38
N THR A 33 -15.71 -1.89 18.57
CA THR A 33 -14.27 -1.94 18.86
C THR A 33 -13.46 -1.44 17.67
N ILE A 34 -13.81 -1.85 16.44
CA ILE A 34 -13.13 -1.41 15.21
C ILE A 34 -13.26 0.11 15.07
N ARG A 35 -14.46 0.65 15.27
CA ARG A 35 -14.73 2.09 15.17
C ARG A 35 -13.88 2.90 16.16
N LYS A 36 -13.85 2.48 17.43
CA LYS A 36 -13.05 3.12 18.49
C LYS A 36 -11.55 3.11 18.18
N VAL A 37 -11.04 2.02 17.60
CA VAL A 37 -9.63 1.93 17.20
C VAL A 37 -9.35 2.82 16.00
N CYS A 38 -10.22 2.84 14.98
CA CYS A 38 -10.07 3.72 13.82
C CYS A 38 -10.08 5.20 14.19
N GLU A 39 -10.98 5.63 15.09
CA GLU A 39 -11.04 7.02 15.57
C GLU A 39 -9.76 7.41 16.32
N ARG A 40 -9.23 6.51 17.18
CA ARG A 40 -7.94 6.72 17.86
C ARG A 40 -6.77 6.82 16.89
N VAL A 41 -6.68 5.91 15.93
CA VAL A 41 -5.65 5.92 14.89
C VAL A 41 -5.73 7.21 14.05
N ALA A 42 -6.93 7.70 13.75
CA ALA A 42 -7.12 8.97 13.05
C ALA A 42 -6.66 10.18 13.89
N SER A 43 -6.79 10.11 15.22
CA SER A 43 -6.27 11.13 16.13
C SER A 43 -4.75 11.07 16.36
N GLY A 44 -4.07 10.08 15.79
CA GLY A 44 -2.61 9.93 15.84
C GLY A 44 -2.10 8.96 16.90
N ASP A 45 -2.99 8.27 17.63
CA ASP A 45 -2.60 7.23 18.57
C ASP A 45 -2.56 5.86 17.87
N LEU A 46 -1.35 5.31 17.73
CA LEU A 46 -1.06 4.11 16.93
C LEU A 46 -0.73 2.87 17.78
N VAL A 47 -0.68 3.00 19.11
CA VAL A 47 -0.03 1.98 19.97
C VAL A 47 -0.91 1.56 21.16
N THR A 48 -1.86 2.37 21.59
CA THR A 48 -2.69 2.03 22.75
C THR A 48 -3.73 0.95 22.43
N ALA A 49 -3.49 -0.26 22.93
CA ALA A 49 -4.48 -1.33 22.99
C ALA A 49 -4.67 -1.76 24.44
N GLU A 50 -5.82 -1.39 25.01
CA GLU A 50 -6.14 -1.67 26.40
C GLU A 50 -6.83 -3.03 26.56
N THR A 51 -7.53 -3.48 25.51
CA THR A 51 -8.29 -4.73 25.50
C THR A 51 -7.73 -5.74 24.49
N GLU A 52 -7.92 -7.03 24.77
CA GLU A 52 -7.50 -8.10 23.86
C GLU A 52 -8.17 -8.03 22.48
N ASP A 53 -9.39 -7.50 22.40
CA ASP A 53 -10.08 -7.28 21.12
C ASP A 53 -9.43 -6.13 20.32
N GLU A 54 -9.00 -5.05 20.98
CA GLU A 54 -8.25 -3.96 20.33
C GLU A 54 -6.89 -4.43 19.80
N LYS A 55 -6.20 -5.28 20.55
CA LYS A 55 -4.95 -5.92 20.07
C LYS A 55 -5.20 -6.75 18.81
N ARG A 56 -6.30 -7.50 18.76
CA ARG A 56 -6.70 -8.25 17.55
C ARG A 56 -6.99 -7.31 16.38
N VAL A 57 -7.68 -6.19 16.59
CA VAL A 57 -7.91 -5.18 15.53
C VAL A 57 -6.59 -4.62 14.99
N LEU A 58 -5.65 -4.25 15.86
CA LEU A 58 -4.35 -3.74 15.43
C LEU A 58 -3.55 -4.80 14.65
N CYS A 59 -3.60 -6.05 15.08
CA CYS A 59 -2.99 -7.16 14.35
C CYS A 59 -3.59 -7.32 12.94
N LEU A 60 -4.93 -7.28 12.83
CA LEU A 60 -5.63 -7.32 11.53
C LEU A 60 -5.22 -6.15 10.64
N MET A 61 -5.09 -4.94 11.19
CA MET A 61 -4.62 -3.77 10.44
C MET A 61 -3.19 -3.94 9.91
N GLN A 62 -2.30 -4.52 10.72
CA GLN A 62 -0.93 -4.84 10.29
C GLN A 62 -0.93 -5.89 9.17
N GLU A 63 -1.73 -6.94 9.30
CA GLU A 63 -1.85 -7.99 8.30
C GLU A 63 -2.38 -7.45 6.96
N VAL A 64 -3.39 -6.58 6.99
CA VAL A 64 -3.89 -5.87 5.80
C VAL A 64 -2.81 -5.02 5.15
N ASN A 65 -1.98 -4.33 5.95
CA ASN A 65 -0.87 -3.53 5.43
C ASN A 65 0.20 -4.40 4.74
N VAL A 66 0.52 -5.56 5.31
CA VAL A 66 1.45 -6.54 4.70
C VAL A 66 0.88 -7.07 3.39
N ILE A 67 -0.39 -7.48 3.36
CA ILE A 67 -1.04 -7.95 2.13
C ILE A 67 -1.08 -6.85 1.08
N SER A 68 -1.39 -5.61 1.50
CA SER A 68 -1.43 -4.44 0.62
C SER A 68 -0.08 -4.23 -0.09
N SER A 69 1.06 -4.51 0.57
CA SER A 69 2.38 -4.39 -0.08
C SER A 69 2.55 -5.31 -1.30
N ASN A 70 1.89 -6.48 -1.29
CA ASN A 70 1.88 -7.44 -2.39
C ASN A 70 0.85 -7.09 -3.49
N VAL A 71 -0.05 -6.16 -3.22
CA VAL A 71 -1.00 -5.63 -4.20
C VAL A 71 -0.26 -4.61 -5.08
N PRO A 72 -0.09 -4.89 -6.40
CA PRO A 72 0.60 -3.97 -7.29
C PRO A 72 -0.08 -2.59 -7.29
N CYS A 73 0.73 -1.54 -7.31
CA CYS A 73 0.30 -0.14 -7.25
C CYS A 73 -0.41 0.28 -5.95
N SER A 74 -0.46 -0.52 -4.90
CA SER A 74 -0.93 -0.06 -3.59
C SER A 74 0.01 1.01 -2.99
N ALA A 75 -0.43 1.68 -1.93
CA ALA A 75 0.42 2.64 -1.21
C ALA A 75 1.71 1.96 -0.69
N ALA A 76 1.58 0.78 -0.08
CA ALA A 76 2.70 0.02 0.45
C ALA A 76 3.63 -0.49 -0.67
N SER A 77 3.08 -0.99 -1.78
CA SER A 77 3.86 -1.43 -2.96
C SER A 77 4.67 -0.27 -3.56
N ARG A 78 4.09 0.94 -3.63
CA ARG A 78 4.82 2.14 -4.09
C ARG A 78 5.94 2.54 -3.15
N VAL A 79 5.77 2.41 -1.84
CA VAL A 79 6.83 2.67 -0.86
C VAL A 79 7.97 1.66 -1.03
N ALA A 80 7.64 0.36 -1.16
CA ALA A 80 8.61 -0.69 -1.41
C ALA A 80 9.43 -0.44 -2.68
N MET A 81 8.76 -0.14 -3.81
CA MET A 81 9.45 0.18 -5.08
C MET A 81 10.37 1.41 -4.97
N ARG A 82 9.98 2.45 -4.22
CA ARG A 82 10.85 3.62 -4.00
C ARG A 82 12.08 3.25 -3.16
N ASN A 83 11.92 2.39 -2.17
CA ASN A 83 13.05 1.92 -1.36
C ASN A 83 14.01 1.06 -2.18
N GLU A 84 13.50 0.24 -3.10
CA GLU A 84 14.30 -0.52 -4.06
C GLU A 84 15.11 0.41 -4.98
N ILE A 85 14.46 1.42 -5.56
CA ILE A 85 15.16 2.44 -6.38
C ILE A 85 16.26 3.13 -5.57
N ARG A 86 16.01 3.50 -4.32
CA ARG A 86 17.02 4.09 -3.43
C ARG A 86 18.19 3.13 -3.19
N GLY A 87 17.91 1.85 -2.94
CA GLY A 87 18.94 0.82 -2.80
C GLY A 87 19.81 0.69 -4.05
N LEU A 88 19.18 0.64 -5.22
CA LEU A 88 19.88 0.60 -6.51
C LEU A 88 20.73 1.84 -6.74
N VAL A 89 20.26 3.02 -6.36
CA VAL A 89 21.04 4.27 -6.45
C VAL A 89 22.27 4.22 -5.54
N MET A 90 22.13 3.68 -4.33
CA MET A 90 23.24 3.55 -3.39
C MET A 90 24.28 2.53 -3.88
N GLU A 91 23.86 1.43 -4.47
CA GLU A 91 24.75 0.35 -4.92
C GLU A 91 25.38 0.62 -6.29
N LYS A 92 24.59 1.13 -7.25
CA LYS A 92 24.95 1.28 -8.67
C LYS A 92 25.19 2.72 -9.09
N GLY A 93 24.95 3.69 -8.20
CA GLY A 93 25.01 5.12 -8.51
C GLY A 93 23.71 5.67 -9.10
N LEU A 94 23.67 6.99 -9.30
CA LEU A 94 22.49 7.66 -9.83
C LEU A 94 22.27 7.28 -11.31
N PRO A 95 21.04 6.89 -11.71
CA PRO A 95 20.72 6.68 -13.11
C PRO A 95 20.84 7.99 -13.89
N THR A 96 21.55 7.98 -15.01
CA THR A 96 21.61 9.10 -15.95
C THR A 96 20.38 9.06 -16.85
N PHE A 97 19.51 10.06 -16.74
CA PHE A 97 18.35 10.21 -17.63
C PHE A 97 18.66 11.25 -18.71
N TYR A 98 18.52 10.87 -19.98
CA TYR A 98 18.54 11.80 -21.10
C TYR A 98 17.09 12.08 -21.51
N LEU A 99 16.67 13.33 -21.38
CA LEU A 99 15.36 13.78 -21.84
C LEU A 99 15.54 14.65 -23.07
N THR A 100 15.10 14.16 -24.23
CA THR A 100 15.05 14.96 -25.45
C THR A 100 13.68 15.61 -25.54
N ILE A 101 13.60 16.89 -25.17
CA ILE A 101 12.39 17.68 -25.40
C ILE A 101 12.53 18.25 -26.81
N ASN A 102 11.70 17.79 -27.74
CA ASN A 102 11.55 18.43 -29.05
C ASN A 102 10.34 19.36 -28.98
N PRO A 103 10.51 20.64 -28.63
CA PRO A 103 9.39 21.58 -28.68
C PRO A 103 8.91 21.68 -30.13
N ALA A 104 7.60 21.52 -30.35
CA ALA A 104 7.04 21.69 -31.67
C ALA A 104 7.21 23.15 -32.12
N ASP A 105 7.81 23.36 -33.30
CA ASP A 105 8.09 24.67 -33.90
C ASP A 105 6.83 25.45 -34.32
N VAL A 106 5.64 24.86 -34.13
CA VAL A 106 4.33 25.44 -34.53
C VAL A 106 3.97 26.71 -33.75
N HIS A 107 4.63 26.96 -32.61
CA HIS A 107 4.40 28.14 -31.76
C HIS A 107 5.67 28.93 -31.45
N ASN A 108 6.68 28.86 -32.31
CA ASN A 108 7.91 29.61 -32.15
C ASN A 108 7.68 31.10 -32.50
N PRO A 109 7.81 32.05 -31.56
CA PRO A 109 7.57 33.48 -31.81
C PRO A 109 8.67 34.16 -32.63
N ILE A 110 9.69 33.41 -33.07
CA ILE A 110 10.81 33.89 -33.90
C ILE A 110 10.56 33.63 -35.40
N VAL A 111 9.52 32.86 -35.76
CA VAL A 111 9.08 32.66 -37.15
C VAL A 111 7.81 33.48 -37.43
#